data_AF-A0A085VBX6-F1
#
_entry.id   AF-A0A085VBX6-F1
#
_cell.length_a   1.000
_cell.length_b   1.000
_cell.length_c   1.000
_cell.angle_alpha   90.00
_cell.angle_beta   90.00
_cell.angle_gamma   90.00
#
_symmetry.space_group_name_H-M   'P 1'
#
loop_
_entity.id
_entity.type
_entity.pdbx_description
1 polymer ?
#
loop_
_entity_poly.entity_id
_entity_poly.type
_entity_poly.pdbx_seq_one_letter_code
_entity_poly.pdbx_strand_id
1 'polypeptide(L)'
;MVQEVEGDARDPNRPAKICNDPFVEDFNMTLAQPHSKSVRLNGLATCLRLENVYWNILSKIASSNDCSVNAVLSYIDREVHLRYGGVKNFSGLIRVVCVAHLLKGESLDLTQA
;
A
#
# COMPACT_ATOMS: atom_id res chain seq x y z
N MET A 1 -54.39 0.47 -24.41
CA MET A 1 -53.24 -0.45 -24.37
C MET A 1 -52.25 -0.02 -25.45
N VAL A 2 -51.34 0.90 -25.12
CA VAL A 2 -50.03 1.00 -25.78
C VAL A 2 -49.06 1.38 -24.69
N GLN A 3 -48.16 0.45 -24.40
CA GLN A 3 -47.21 0.51 -23.30
C GLN A 3 -46.13 1.55 -23.59
N GLU A 4 -45.83 2.33 -22.56
CA GLU A 4 -44.59 3.06 -22.42
C GLU A 4 -43.39 2.13 -22.65
N VAL A 5 -42.49 2.53 -23.54
CA VAL A 5 -41.14 2.00 -23.59
C VAL A 5 -40.21 3.19 -23.69
N GLU A 6 -40.12 3.94 -22.59
CA GLU A 6 -39.07 4.93 -22.41
C GLU A 6 -37.78 4.17 -22.13
N GLY A 7 -37.12 3.76 -23.21
CA GLY A 7 -35.79 3.19 -23.16
C GLY A 7 -34.82 4.27 -22.71
N ASP A 8 -34.52 4.29 -21.41
CA ASP A 8 -33.38 5.03 -20.86
C ASP A 8 -32.11 4.43 -21.45
N ALA A 9 -31.74 4.96 -22.62
CA ALA A 9 -30.47 4.70 -23.27
C ALA A 9 -29.38 5.25 -22.35
N ARG A 10 -28.82 4.40 -21.49
CA ARG A 10 -27.68 4.75 -20.65
C ARG A 10 -26.55 5.21 -21.55
N ASP A 11 -26.33 6.52 -21.60
CA ASP A 11 -25.24 7.15 -22.33
C ASP A 11 -23.91 6.59 -21.81
N PRO A 12 -23.16 5.81 -22.62
CA PRO A 12 -21.88 5.23 -22.21
C PRO A 12 -20.79 6.28 -21.97
N ASN A 13 -21.04 7.54 -22.32
CA ASN A 13 -20.10 8.65 -22.22
C ASN A 13 -20.37 9.55 -21.00
N ARG A 14 -21.33 9.22 -20.13
CA ARG A 14 -21.54 9.96 -18.89
C ARG A 14 -20.33 9.73 -17.97
N PRO A 15 -19.56 10.77 -17.59
CA PRO A 15 -18.43 10.60 -16.70
C PRO A 15 -18.92 9.97 -15.40
N ALA A 16 -18.30 8.85 -15.01
CA ALA A 16 -18.63 8.18 -13.76
C ALA A 16 -18.45 9.19 -12.61
N LYS A 17 -19.52 9.40 -11.83
CA LYS A 17 -19.47 10.28 -10.67
C LYS A 17 -18.63 9.60 -9.58
N ILE A 18 -17.35 9.94 -9.50
CA ILE A 18 -16.47 9.50 -8.42
C ILE A 18 -16.90 10.27 -7.16
N CYS A 19 -17.55 9.57 -6.22
CA CYS A 19 -18.02 10.17 -4.97
C CYS A 19 -16.92 10.34 -3.91
N ASN A 20 -15.90 9.48 -3.96
CA ASN A 20 -14.70 9.56 -3.12
C ASN A 20 -13.50 9.85 -4.03
N ASP A 21 -13.12 11.12 -4.16
CA ASP A 21 -12.03 11.53 -5.04
C ASP A 21 -10.67 11.20 -4.41
N PRO A 22 -9.90 10.23 -4.97
CA PRO A 22 -8.61 9.84 -4.40
C PRO A 22 -7.54 10.94 -4.48
N PHE A 23 -7.77 12.04 -5.20
CA PHE A 23 -6.84 13.17 -5.31
C PHE A 23 -7.10 14.31 -4.32
N VAL A 24 -8.23 14.31 -3.60
CA VAL A 24 -8.67 15.48 -2.83
C VAL A 24 -8.45 15.36 -1.32
N GLU A 25 -8.42 14.14 -0.75
CA GLU A 25 -8.43 14.00 0.71
C GLU A 25 -7.04 13.98 1.36
N ASP A 26 -6.02 13.31 0.78
CA ASP A 26 -4.67 13.25 1.38
C ASP A 26 -3.54 12.97 0.36
N PHE A 27 -3.87 12.88 -0.93
CA PHE A 27 -2.91 12.55 -1.96
C PHE A 27 -2.15 13.79 -2.43
N ASN A 28 -0.82 13.69 -2.46
CA ASN A 28 0.01 14.62 -3.22
C ASN A 28 1.06 13.85 -4.02
N MET A 29 1.52 14.44 -5.13
CA MET A 29 2.44 13.77 -6.04
C MET A 29 3.80 13.39 -5.42
N THR A 30 4.20 14.02 -4.31
CA THR A 30 5.45 13.63 -3.62
C THR A 30 5.35 12.23 -3.02
N LEU A 31 4.16 11.78 -2.63
CA LEU A 31 3.93 10.43 -2.11
C LEU A 31 4.23 9.34 -3.15
N ALA A 32 3.95 9.63 -4.42
CA ALA A 32 4.19 8.75 -5.56
C ALA A 32 5.63 8.82 -6.10
N GLN A 33 6.46 9.76 -5.62
CA GLN A 33 7.83 9.87 -6.10
C GLN A 33 8.64 8.64 -5.68
N PRO A 34 9.31 7.96 -6.62
CA PRO A 34 10.14 6.81 -6.32
C PRO A 34 11.47 7.26 -5.71
N HIS A 35 11.87 6.60 -4.64
CA HIS A 35 13.09 6.88 -3.91
C HIS A 35 13.84 5.58 -3.62
N SER A 36 15.13 5.57 -3.97
CA SER A 36 16.02 4.42 -3.78
C SER A 36 16.85 4.59 -2.51
N LYS A 37 16.84 3.59 -1.63
CA LYS A 37 17.71 3.54 -0.44
C LYS A 37 18.54 2.26 -0.47
N SER A 38 19.80 2.37 -0.03
CA SER A 38 20.61 1.20 0.27
C SER A 38 20.18 0.63 1.62
N VAL A 39 19.82 -0.65 1.64
CA VAL A 39 19.40 -1.38 2.83
C VAL A 39 20.23 -2.66 2.97
N ARG A 40 20.37 -3.19 4.17
CA ARG A 40 21.07 -4.45 4.45
C ARG A 40 20.04 -5.55 4.69
N LEU A 41 19.97 -6.52 3.78
CA LEU A 41 19.18 -7.74 3.92
C LEU A 41 20.15 -8.91 4.07
N ASN A 42 20.02 -9.68 5.15
CA ASN A 42 20.95 -10.78 5.49
C ASN A 42 22.45 -10.38 5.44
N GLY A 43 22.76 -9.13 5.82
CA GLY A 43 24.11 -8.56 5.78
C GLY A 43 24.57 -8.00 4.42
N LEU A 44 23.82 -8.26 3.34
CA LEU A 44 24.14 -7.79 1.98
C LEU A 44 23.50 -6.44 1.68
N ALA A 45 24.29 -5.52 1.12
CA ALA A 45 23.78 -4.24 0.64
C ALA A 45 22.90 -4.45 -0.60
N THR A 46 21.64 -4.05 -0.49
CA THR A 46 20.61 -4.18 -1.51
C THR A 46 20.03 -2.79 -1.79
N CYS A 47 19.97 -2.38 -3.06
CA CYS A 47 19.29 -1.16 -3.45
C CYS A 47 17.79 -1.45 -3.56
N LEU A 48 16.98 -0.82 -2.70
CA LEU A 48 15.53 -0.95 -2.73
C LEU A 48 14.91 0.37 -3.21
N ARG A 49 14.09 0.30 -4.26
CA ARG A 49 13.36 1.45 -4.82
C ARG A 49 11.87 1.34 -4.49
N LEU A 50 11.37 2.30 -3.70
CA LEU A 50 9.97 2.40 -3.29
C LEU A 50 9.50 3.85 -3.37
N GLU A 51 8.21 4.04 -3.51
CA GLU A 51 7.56 5.35 -3.46
C GLU A 51 7.61 5.92 -2.03
N ASN A 52 7.63 7.25 -1.89
CA ASN A 52 7.75 7.92 -0.59
C ASN A 52 6.67 7.48 0.42
N VAL A 53 5.44 7.21 -0.04
CA VAL A 53 4.37 6.68 0.82
C VAL A 53 4.77 5.40 1.55
N TYR A 54 5.43 4.47 0.85
CA TYR A 54 5.85 3.20 1.45
C TYR A 54 7.02 3.39 2.41
N TRP A 55 7.95 4.30 2.11
CA TRP A 55 9.00 4.67 3.07
C TRP A 55 8.42 5.27 4.34
N ASN A 56 7.38 6.09 4.24
CA ASN A 56 6.71 6.68 5.40
C ASN A 56 6.00 5.61 6.25
N ILE A 57 5.31 4.66 5.61
CA ILE A 57 4.66 3.54 6.31
C ILE A 57 5.70 2.67 7.00
N LEU A 58 6.80 2.32 6.34
CA LEU A 58 7.90 1.56 6.94
C LEU A 58 8.50 2.28 8.15
N SER A 59 8.69 3.59 8.08
CA SER A 59 9.15 4.39 9.22
C SER A 59 8.17 4.33 10.38
N LYS A 60 6.85 4.43 10.13
CA LYS A 60 5.82 4.29 11.18
C LYS A 60 5.85 2.91 11.83
N ILE A 61 5.96 1.84 11.03
CA ILE A 61 6.09 0.46 11.53
C ILE A 61 7.35 0.35 12.40
N ALA A 62 8.49 0.86 11.92
CA ALA A 62 9.75 0.83 12.65
C ALA A 62 9.66 1.57 14.00
N SER A 63 9.08 2.78 14.01
CA SER A 63 8.85 3.55 15.23
C SER A 63 7.93 2.82 16.23
N SER A 64 6.85 2.18 15.76
CA SER A 64 5.96 1.40 16.65
C SER A 64 6.60 0.17 17.29
N ASN A 65 7.70 -0.33 16.70
CA ASN A 65 8.45 -1.49 17.18
C ASN A 65 9.77 -1.09 17.86
N ASP A 66 10.01 0.20 18.09
CA ASP A 66 11.26 0.75 18.63
C ASP A 66 12.51 0.20 17.91
N CYS A 67 12.46 0.14 16.58
CA CYS A 67 13.55 -0.38 15.76
C CYS A 67 13.76 0.46 14.49
N SER A 68 14.78 0.10 13.70
CA SER A 68 15.07 0.78 12.43
C SER A 68 14.26 0.20 11.27
N VAL A 69 14.05 1.00 10.21
CA VAL A 69 13.46 0.50 8.95
C VAL A 69 14.25 -0.69 8.40
N ASN A 70 15.58 -0.69 8.55
CA ASN A 70 16.40 -1.82 8.10
C ASN A 70 16.09 -3.11 8.89
N ALA A 71 15.80 -3.01 10.18
CA ALA A 71 15.41 -4.15 11.01
C ALA A 71 14.05 -4.72 10.55
N VAL A 72 13.07 -3.86 10.27
CA VAL A 72 11.77 -4.27 9.71
C VAL A 72 11.95 -4.99 8.37
N LEU A 73 12.73 -4.41 7.44
CA LEU A 73 12.98 -5.02 6.14
C LEU A 73 13.71 -6.36 6.26
N SER A 74 14.72 -6.45 7.13
CA SER A 74 15.46 -7.69 7.39
C SER A 74 14.56 -8.78 8.00
N TYR A 75 13.65 -8.38 8.90
CA TYR A 75 12.66 -9.27 9.47
C TYR A 75 11.76 -9.85 8.38
N ILE A 76 11.18 -9.00 7.53
CA ILE A 76 10.28 -9.44 6.44
C ILE A 76 11.03 -10.37 5.46
N ASP A 77 12.25 -10.02 5.07
CA ASP A 77 13.09 -10.83 4.18
C ASP A 77 13.36 -12.24 4.76
N ARG A 78 13.72 -12.30 6.04
CA ARG A 78 13.91 -13.57 6.75
C ARG A 78 12.61 -14.37 6.85
N GLU A 79 11.50 -13.75 7.24
CA GLU A 79 10.23 -14.46 7.40
C GLU A 79 9.71 -15.01 6.07
N VAL A 80 9.82 -14.25 4.97
CA VAL A 80 9.40 -14.74 3.66
C VAL A 80 10.30 -15.87 3.18
N HIS A 81 11.60 -15.81 3.47
CA HIS A 81 12.53 -16.89 3.18
C HIS A 81 12.17 -18.17 3.94
N LEU A 82 11.97 -18.08 5.25
CA LEU A 82 11.69 -19.23 6.11
C LEU A 82 10.31 -19.86 5.87
N ARG A 83 9.28 -19.05 5.59
CA ARG A 83 7.89 -19.54 5.48
C ARG A 83 7.47 -19.90 4.05
N TYR A 84 8.06 -19.26 3.05
CA TYR A 84 7.62 -19.37 1.66
C TYR A 84 8.75 -19.69 0.67
N GLY A 85 9.98 -19.91 1.16
CA GLY A 85 11.14 -20.15 0.30
C GLY A 85 11.69 -18.90 -0.38
N GLY A 86 11.26 -17.71 0.06
CA GLY A 86 11.71 -16.42 -0.45
C GLY A 86 10.76 -15.80 -1.48
N VAL A 87 11.17 -14.68 -2.07
CA VAL A 87 10.38 -13.94 -3.05
C VAL A 87 11.28 -13.37 -4.14
N LYS A 88 10.84 -13.45 -5.40
CA LYS A 88 11.58 -12.87 -6.53
C LYS A 88 11.47 -11.35 -6.60
N ASN A 89 10.32 -10.80 -6.20
CA ASN A 89 10.05 -9.36 -6.18
C ASN A 89 9.87 -8.86 -4.74
N PHE A 90 10.96 -8.70 -4.01
CA PHE A 90 10.94 -8.20 -2.64
C PHE A 90 10.33 -6.79 -2.55
N SER A 91 10.58 -5.92 -3.52
CA SER A 91 9.98 -4.57 -3.54
C SER A 91 8.45 -4.60 -3.66
N GLY A 92 7.89 -5.53 -4.45
CA GLY A 92 6.46 -5.74 -4.57
C GLY A 92 5.87 -6.27 -3.26
N LEU A 93 6.56 -7.22 -2.61
CA LEU A 93 6.16 -7.71 -1.29
C LEU A 93 6.07 -6.57 -0.27
N ILE A 94 7.08 -5.70 -0.20
CA ILE A 94 7.07 -4.58 0.76
C ILE A 94 5.88 -3.64 0.54
N ARG A 95 5.51 -3.36 -0.72
CA ARG A 95 4.31 -2.56 -1.02
C ARG A 95 3.03 -3.23 -0.49
N VAL A 96 2.89 -4.53 -0.72
CA VAL A 96 1.75 -5.31 -0.23
C VAL A 96 1.71 -5.34 1.30
N VAL A 97 2.85 -5.54 1.97
CA VAL A 97 2.96 -5.52 3.44
C VAL A 97 2.52 -4.16 4.00
N CYS A 98 2.93 -3.06 3.37
CA CYS A 98 2.52 -1.72 3.79
C CYS A 98 1.00 -1.52 3.68
N VAL A 99 0.39 -1.92 2.56
CA VAL A 99 -1.07 -1.83 2.37
C VAL A 99 -1.81 -2.71 3.38
N ALA A 100 -1.37 -3.97 3.55
CA ALA A 100 -1.97 -4.89 4.51
C ALA A 100 -1.87 -4.38 5.96
N HIS A 101 -0.78 -3.71 6.32
CA HIS A 101 -0.62 -3.07 7.64
C HIS A 101 -1.64 -1.97 7.87
N LEU A 102 -1.89 -1.11 6.87
CA LEU A 102 -2.88 -0.03 6.97
C LEU A 102 -4.32 -0.57 7.04
N LEU A 103 -4.66 -1.55 6.21
CA LEU A 103 -5.98 -2.19 6.24
C LEU A 103 -6.27 -2.87 7.59
N LYS A 104 -5.24 -3.38 8.26
CA LYS A 104 -5.39 -3.91 9.63
C LYS A 104 -5.73 -2.80 10.63
N GLY A 105 -5.16 -1.61 10.47
CA GLY A 105 -5.47 -0.44 11.33
C GLY A 105 -6.91 0.04 11.22
N GLU A 106 -7.50 -0.05 10.02
CA GLU A 106 -8.91 0.31 9.78
C GLU A 106 -9.91 -0.70 10.38
N SER A 107 -9.48 -1.92 10.68
CA SER A 107 -10.33 -2.96 11.28
C SER A 107 -10.50 -2.88 12.81
N LEU A 108 -9.98 -1.83 13.47
CA LEU A 108 -10.01 -1.67 14.94
C LEU A 108 -10.75 -0.42 15.44
N ASP A 109 -11.71 0.12 14.67
CA ASP A 109 -12.60 1.19 15.15
C ASP A 109 -14.11 0.83 15.06
N LEU A 110 -14.45 -0.47 15.11
CA LEU A 110 -15.85 -0.94 15.13
C LEU A 110 -16.29 -1.58 16.46
N THR A 111 -15.51 -1.44 17.53
CA THR A 111 -15.94 -1.80 18.89
C THR A 111 -15.36 -0.85 19.92
N GLN A 112 -15.91 0.36 19.97
CA GLN A 112 -16.17 1.04 21.25
C GLN A 112 -17.62 1.57 21.21
N ALA A 113 -18.52 0.76 21.77
CA ALA A 113 -19.86 1.12 22.19
C ALA A 113 -20.09 0.47 23.57
#